data_AF-A0A0N4XED4-F1
#
_entry.id   AF-A0A0N4XED4-F1
#
_cell.length_a   1.000
_cell.length_b   1.000
_cell.length_c   1.000
_cell.angle_alpha   90.00
_cell.angle_beta   90.00
_cell.angle_gamma   90.00
#
_symmetry.space_group_name_H-M   'P 1'
#
loop_
_entity.id
_entity.type
_entity.pdbx_description
1 polymer ?
#
loop_
_entity_poly.entity_id
_entity_poly.type
_entity_poly.pdbx_seq_one_letter_code
_entity_poly.pdbx_strand_id
1 'polypeptide(L)'
;MALCERTSPGTLCVVCEDIATGNHYSVPSCNGCKTFFRRAVVNNRTFTCMGNGDCPVNKAIQNDRDRIGYTKRTRKSEKNSSDPVIDSHE
;
A
#
# COMPACT_ATOMS: atom_id res chain seq x y z
N MET A 1 -16.01 -11.06 22.10
CA MET A 1 -15.81 -9.60 22.29
C MET A 1 -14.67 -9.17 21.35
N ALA A 2 -14.99 -8.73 20.13
CA ALA A 2 -13.97 -8.11 19.28
C ALA A 2 -13.76 -6.68 19.79
N LEU A 3 -12.65 -6.43 20.49
CA LEU A 3 -12.18 -5.08 20.77
C LEU A 3 -11.82 -4.49 19.40
N CYS A 4 -12.76 -3.82 18.77
CA CYS A 4 -12.44 -2.88 17.72
C CYS A 4 -11.57 -1.83 18.42
N GLU A 5 -10.25 -1.95 18.27
CA GLU A 5 -9.25 -1.01 18.78
C GLU A 5 -9.49 0.34 18.07
N ARG A 6 -10.49 1.08 18.55
CA ARG A 6 -10.75 2.44 18.14
C ARG A 6 -9.62 3.25 18.72
N THR A 7 -8.66 3.59 17.87
CA THR A 7 -7.69 4.65 18.15
C THR A 7 -8.46 5.88 18.63
N SER A 8 -7.93 6.60 19.62
CA SER A 8 -8.56 7.82 20.12
C SER A 8 -8.85 8.79 18.96
N PRO A 9 -9.97 9.54 18.99
CA PRO A 9 -10.23 10.59 18.01
C PRO A 9 -9.04 11.54 17.93
N GLY A 10 -8.53 11.80 16.72
CA GLY A 10 -7.36 12.64 16.51
C GLY A 10 -6.00 11.92 16.62
N THR A 11 -5.96 10.60 16.83
CA THR A 11 -4.71 9.82 16.69
C THR A 11 -4.13 10.02 15.29
N LEU A 12 -2.82 10.25 15.23
CA LEU A 12 -2.10 10.43 13.96
C LEU A 12 -1.54 9.09 13.46
N CYS A 13 -1.49 8.97 12.14
CA CYS A 13 -0.84 7.88 11.44
C CYS A 13 0.66 7.98 11.68
N VAL A 14 1.26 6.92 12.21
CA VAL A 14 2.70 6.88 12.52
C VAL A 14 3.61 6.93 11.28
N VAL A 15 3.04 6.81 10.08
CA VAL A 15 3.78 6.77 8.80
C VAL A 15 3.81 8.12 8.10
N CYS A 16 2.69 8.84 8.06
CA CYS A 16 2.55 10.07 7.26
C CYS A 16 1.88 11.23 8.02
N GLU A 17 1.62 11.02 9.32
CA GLU A 17 0.99 11.98 10.23
C GLU A 17 -0.45 12.37 9.83
N ASP A 18 -1.06 11.63 8.89
CA ASP A 18 -2.48 11.77 8.58
C ASP A 18 -3.39 11.34 9.74
N ILE A 19 -4.67 11.74 9.74
CA ILE A 19 -5.60 11.26 10.78
C ILE A 19 -5.73 9.75 10.61
N ALA A 20 -5.39 9.00 11.67
CA ALA A 20 -5.54 7.56 11.67
C ALA A 20 -7.03 7.20 11.66
N THR A 21 -7.39 6.22 10.85
CA THR A 21 -8.76 5.68 10.81
C THR A 21 -8.94 4.53 11.78
N GLY A 22 -7.84 4.03 12.34
CA GLY A 22 -7.78 2.92 13.28
C GLY A 22 -6.40 2.28 13.28
N ASN A 23 -6.27 1.18 14.01
CA ASN A 23 -5.11 0.31 13.91
C ASN A 23 -5.23 -0.56 12.66
N HIS A 24 -4.26 -0.47 11.75
CA HIS A 24 -4.10 -1.42 10.65
C HIS A 24 -2.71 -2.03 10.75
N TYR A 25 -2.63 -3.36 10.73
CA TYR A 25 -1.38 -4.09 10.94
C TYR A 25 -0.71 -3.74 12.28
N SER A 26 -1.52 -3.66 13.34
CA SER A 26 -1.10 -3.39 14.73
C SER A 26 -0.56 -1.99 15.01
N VAL A 27 -0.68 -1.04 14.08
CA VAL A 27 -0.27 0.37 14.29
C VAL A 27 -1.34 1.36 13.84
N PRO A 28 -1.46 2.53 14.50
CA PRO A 28 -2.35 3.59 14.04
C PRO A 28 -1.95 4.09 12.65
N SER A 29 -2.86 3.95 11.69
CA SER A 29 -2.58 4.36 10.31
C SER A 29 -3.79 4.89 9.56
N CYS A 30 -3.54 5.70 8.53
CA CYS A 30 -4.57 6.22 7.63
C CYS A 30 -4.89 5.20 6.52
N ASN A 31 -5.98 5.46 5.78
CA ASN A 31 -6.40 4.58 4.67
C ASN A 31 -5.35 4.49 3.54
N GLY A 32 -4.60 5.56 3.30
CA GLY A 32 -3.53 5.62 2.30
C GLY A 32 -2.40 4.65 2.63
N CYS A 33 -1.82 4.78 3.83
CA CYS A 33 -0.73 3.92 4.30
C CYS A 33 -1.15 2.45 4.44
N LYS A 34 -2.36 2.19 4.95
CA LYS A 34 -2.96 0.84 4.97
C LYS A 34 -2.96 0.20 3.59
N THR A 35 -3.48 0.92 2.59
CA THR A 35 -3.63 0.40 1.22
C THR A 35 -2.28 0.24 0.55
N PHE A 36 -1.36 1.18 0.78
CA PHE A 36 0.01 1.11 0.27
C PHE A 36 0.74 -0.14 0.79
N PHE A 37 0.75 -0.34 2.11
CA PHE A 37 1.40 -1.49 2.74
C PHE A 37 0.83 -2.82 2.23
N ARG A 38 -0.50 -2.95 2.17
CA ARG A 38 -1.15 -4.15 1.62
C ARG A 38 -0.68 -4.46 0.20
N ARG A 39 -0.65 -3.46 -0.69
CA ARG A 39 -0.22 -3.63 -2.09
C ARG A 39 1.27 -3.90 -2.22
N ALA A 40 2.09 -3.36 -1.31
CA ALA A 40 3.52 -3.62 -1.27
C ALA A 40 3.81 -5.08 -0.93
N VAL A 41 3.20 -5.56 0.16
CA VAL A 41 3.43 -6.91 0.70
C VAL A 41 2.77 -7.99 -0.18
N VAL A 42 1.48 -7.88 -0.49
CA VAL A 42 0.75 -8.92 -1.25
C VAL A 42 1.35 -9.15 -2.64
N ASN A 43 1.87 -8.09 -3.26
CA ASN A 43 2.44 -8.17 -4.60
C ASN A 43 3.98 -8.26 -4.60
N ASN A 44 4.63 -8.38 -3.44
CA ASN A 44 6.09 -8.36 -3.27
C ASN A 44 6.75 -7.26 -4.11
N ARG A 45 6.24 -6.03 -4.00
CA ARG A 45 6.72 -4.90 -4.80
C ARG A 45 8.01 -4.34 -4.21
N THR A 46 9.04 -4.26 -5.04
CA THR A 46 10.24 -3.47 -4.77
C THR A 46 10.03 -2.05 -5.28
N PHE A 47 10.30 -1.07 -4.42
CA PHE A 47 10.23 0.35 -4.76
C PHE A 47 11.65 0.92 -4.77
N THR A 48 11.93 1.79 -5.73
CA THR A 48 13.22 2.48 -5.83
C THR A 48 12.95 3.97 -5.81
N CYS A 49 13.56 4.69 -4.87
CA CYS A 49 13.46 6.14 -4.84
C CYS A 49 14.12 6.71 -6.11
N MET A 50 13.45 7.65 -6.77
CA MET A 50 14.02 8.35 -7.93
C MET A 50 14.88 9.56 -7.52
N GLY A 51 14.89 9.90 -6.24
CA GLY A 51 15.81 10.86 -5.63
C GLY A 51 16.81 10.18 -4.68
N ASN A 52 17.10 10.82 -3.55
CA ASN A 52 18.17 10.38 -2.62
C ASN A 52 17.71 9.41 -1.52
N GLY A 53 16.44 8.98 -1.52
CA GLY A 53 15.87 8.15 -0.45
C GLY A 53 15.31 8.93 0.74
N ASP A 54 15.69 10.19 0.92
CA ASP A 54 15.25 11.04 2.04
C ASP A 54 13.93 11.79 1.76
N CYS A 55 12.96 11.11 1.15
CA CYS A 55 11.68 11.74 0.81
C CYS A 55 10.84 11.93 2.08
N PRO A 56 10.41 13.16 2.42
CA PRO A 56 9.53 13.38 3.56
C PRO A 56 8.17 12.71 3.28
N VAL A 57 7.69 11.91 4.24
CA VAL A 57 6.41 11.23 4.15
C VAL A 57 5.39 12.02 4.96
N ASN A 58 4.69 12.94 4.30
CA ASN A 58 3.66 13.77 4.92
C ASN A 58 2.35 13.73 4.13
N LYS A 59 1.26 14.27 4.72
CA LYS A 59 -0.06 14.33 4.07
C LYS A 59 -0.03 14.98 2.68
N ALA A 60 0.77 16.03 2.51
CA ALA A 60 0.83 16.82 1.28
C ALA A 60 1.46 16.04 0.10
N ILE A 61 2.27 15.02 0.40
CA ILE A 61 3.08 14.26 -0.57
C ILE A 61 2.47 12.88 -0.87
N GLN A 62 1.36 12.49 -0.24
CA GLN A 62 0.72 11.17 -0.44
C GLN A 62 0.35 10.86 -1.91
N ASN A 63 0.17 11.89 -2.75
CA ASN A 63 -0.15 11.72 -4.17
C ASN A 63 1.04 11.93 -5.11
N ASP A 64 2.24 12.26 -4.59
CA ASP A 64 3.45 12.41 -5.39
C ASP A 64 4.04 11.03 -5.72
N ARG A 65 3.36 10.36 -6.66
CA ARG A 65 3.79 9.10 -7.27
C ARG A 65 5.13 9.24 -7.98
N ASP A 66 5.58 10.45 -8.25
CA ASP A 66 6.74 10.76 -9.09
C ASP A 66 8.06 10.74 -8.31
N ARG A 67 8.06 10.48 -6.99
CA ARG A 67 9.32 10.27 -6.23
C ARG A 67 9.61 8.81 -5.95
N ILE A 68 8.57 7.99 -5.82
CA ILE A 68 8.69 6.56 -5.65
C ILE A 68 8.57 5.90 -7.01
N GLY A 69 9.71 5.72 -7.67
CA GLY A 69 9.79 4.88 -8.85
C GLY A 69 9.30 3.47 -8.50
N TYR A 70 8.37 2.94 -9.28
CA TYR A 70 8.14 1.50 -9.28
C TYR A 70 9.17 0.88 -10.22
N THR A 71 9.82 -0.21 -9.83
CA THR A 71 10.55 -1.02 -10.81
C THR A 71 9.50 -1.50 -11.81
N LYS A 72 9.53 -1.00 -13.05
CA LYS A 72 8.65 -1.49 -14.12
C LYS A 72 8.78 -3.00 -14.12
N ARG A 73 7.68 -3.73 -13.89
CA ARG A 73 7.63 -5.15 -14.28
C ARG A 73 8.13 -5.18 -15.71
N THR A 74 9.26 -5.82 -15.97
CA THR A 74 9.50 -6.32 -17.31
C THR A 74 8.26 -7.14 -17.63
N ARG A 75 7.49 -6.76 -18.66
CA ARG A 75 6.51 -7.68 -19.21
C ARG A 75 7.36 -8.83 -19.73
N LYS A 76 7.55 -9.88 -18.93
CA LYS A 76 8.03 -11.15 -19.48
C LYS A 76 6.90 -11.63 -20.37
N SER A 77 7.00 -11.29 -21.65
CA SER A 77 6.25 -11.92 -22.72
C SER A 77 6.75 -13.35 -22.83
N GLU A 78 6.30 -14.20 -21.92
CA GLU A 78 6.55 -15.64 -21.94
C GLU A 78 5.67 -16.25 -20.83
N LYS A 79 4.50 -16.74 -21.21
CA LYS A 79 3.90 -17.95 -20.65
C LYS A 79 2.82 -18.44 -21.58
N ASN A 80 3.21 -19.45 -22.36
CA ASN A 80 2.34 -20.48 -22.89
C ASN A 80 1.33 -20.93 -21.82
N SER A 81 0.07 -20.95 -22.23
CA SER A 81 -0.95 -21.97 -21.93
C SER A 81 -0.78 -22.82 -20.67
N SER A 82 -1.64 -22.61 -19.68
CA SER A 82 -2.71 -23.56 -19.29
C SER A 82 -3.23 -23.20 -17.90
N ASP A 83 -4.29 -22.38 -17.85
CA ASP A 83 -5.15 -22.33 -16.68
C ASP A 83 -6.59 -22.63 -17.16
N PRO A 84 -7.28 -23.60 -16.53
CA PRO A 84 -8.61 -24.04 -16.97
C PRO A 84 -9.64 -22.93 -16.77
N VAL A 85 -10.38 -22.65 -17.85
CA VAL A 85 -11.59 -21.84 -17.83
C VAL A 85 -12.62 -22.60 -17.02
N ILE A 86 -12.93 -22.12 -15.81
CA ILE A 86 -14.16 -22.51 -15.13
C ILE A 86 -15.22 -21.54 -15.62
N ASP A 87 -15.90 -21.96 -16.69
CA ASP A 87 -17.18 -21.42 -17.10
C ASP A 87 -18.24 -21.85 -16.10
N SER A 88 -19.10 -20.92 -15.73
CA SER A 88 -20.47 -21.25 -15.33
C SER A 88 -21.27 -19.97 -15.32
N HIS A 89 -21.89 -19.71 -16.48
CA HIS A 89 -23.27 -19.24 -16.59
C HIS A 89 -24.13 -19.57 -15.34
N GLU A 90 -24.60 -18.56 -14.61
CA GLU A 90 -25.97 -17.99 -14.61
C GLU A 90 -26.07 -16.91 -13.52
#